data_AF-A0A9R1CJL0-F1
#
_entry.id   AF-A0A9R1CJL0-F1
#
_cell.length_a   1.000
_cell.length_b   1.000
_cell.length_c   1.000
_cell.angle_alpha   90.00
_cell.angle_beta   90.00
_cell.angle_gamma   90.00
#
_symmetry.space_group_name_H-M   'P 1'
#
loop_
_entity.id
_entity.type
_entity.pdbx_description
1 polymer ?
#
loop_
_entity_poly.entity_id
_entity_poly.type
_entity_poly.pdbx_seq_one_letter_code
_entity_poly.pdbx_strand_id
1 'polypeptide(L)'
;MPAPATTASGSTKPIFPADQLRIWIRQLLATTLRGVTYDHMNPSHMKDLSRGLSEKIKSQMLALHPHSFKYIITSTLTENKSQAGRGDLVCHWEGTDVAVQEMFSNELERWG
;
A
#
# COMPACT_ATOMS: atom_id res chain seq x y z
N MET A 1 7.66 45.78 11.06
CA MET A 1 8.21 44.78 12.01
C MET A 1 8.55 43.53 11.21
N PRO A 2 9.81 43.10 11.06
CA PRO A 2 10.10 41.77 10.53
C PRO A 2 9.87 40.72 11.63
N ALA A 3 9.34 39.55 11.25
CA ALA A 3 9.05 38.45 12.17
C ALA A 3 10.36 37.83 12.72
N PRO A 4 10.35 37.21 13.92
CA PRO A 4 11.54 36.60 14.49
C PRO A 4 11.97 35.39 13.66
N ALA A 5 13.28 35.27 13.42
CA ALA A 5 13.87 34.10 12.80
C ALA A 5 13.66 32.88 13.70
N THR A 6 12.89 31.90 13.23
CA THR A 6 12.76 30.60 13.88
C THR A 6 14.11 29.88 13.78
N THR A 7 14.78 29.71 14.92
CA THR A 7 15.92 28.82 15.06
C THR A 7 15.46 27.41 14.73
N ALA A 8 15.83 26.93 13.54
CA ALA A 8 15.62 25.54 13.13
C ALA A 8 16.51 24.64 14.01
N SER A 9 15.97 24.17 15.13
CA SER A 9 16.55 23.05 15.88
C SER A 9 16.51 21.83 14.98
N GLY A 10 17.69 21.34 14.59
CA GLY A 10 17.88 20.20 13.70
C GLY A 10 17.46 18.87 14.33
N SER A 11 16.16 18.67 14.57
CA SER A 11 15.64 17.31 14.71
C SER A 11 15.53 16.73 13.31
N THR A 12 16.37 15.73 13.00
CA THR A 12 16.21 14.94 11.78
C THR A 12 14.89 14.19 11.91
N LYS A 13 13.84 14.69 11.26
CA LYS A 13 12.55 13.98 11.18
C LYS A 13 12.81 12.54 10.70
N PRO A 14 12.18 11.52 11.31
CA PRO A 14 12.39 10.14 10.91
C PRO A 14 11.97 9.92 9.45
N ILE A 15 12.66 9.01 8.76
CA ILE A 15 12.35 8.62 7.38
C ILE A 15 11.82 7.19 7.41
N PHE A 16 10.64 6.97 6.80
CA PHE A 16 10.05 5.64 6.74
C PHE A 16 10.78 4.75 5.71
N PRO A 17 11.11 3.48 6.03
CA PRO A 17 11.86 2.58 5.13
C PRO A 17 10.97 2.01 4.01
N ALA A 18 10.54 2.89 3.10
CA ALA A 18 9.55 2.58 2.07
C ALA A 18 9.96 1.47 1.09
N ASP A 19 11.25 1.39 0.72
CA ASP A 19 11.73 0.36 -0.20
C ASP A 19 11.65 -1.05 0.40
N GLN A 20 11.89 -1.18 1.71
CA GLN A 20 11.72 -2.46 2.41
C GLN A 20 10.26 -2.90 2.41
N LEU A 21 9.34 -1.96 2.70
CA LEU A 21 7.91 -2.22 2.65
C LEU A 21 7.48 -2.61 1.23
N ARG A 22 7.98 -1.92 0.20
CA ARG A 22 7.66 -2.17 -1.21
C ARG A 22 7.98 -3.61 -1.63
N ILE A 23 9.21 -4.07 -1.35
CA ILE A 23 9.66 -5.43 -1.67
C ILE A 23 8.78 -6.46 -0.97
N TRP A 24 8.48 -6.21 0.31
CA TRP A 24 7.64 -7.09 1.11
C TRP A 24 6.19 -7.15 0.59
N ILE A 25 5.58 -6.01 0.22
CA ILE A 25 4.23 -5.97 -0.34
C ILE A 25 4.16 -6.78 -1.64
N ARG A 26 5.15 -6.64 -2.54
CA ARG A 26 5.19 -7.46 -3.78
C ARG A 26 5.17 -8.96 -3.48
N GLN A 27 5.97 -9.39 -2.51
CA GLN A 27 6.01 -10.79 -2.09
C GLN A 27 4.69 -11.24 -1.46
N LEU A 28 4.10 -10.42 -0.59
CA LEU A 28 2.80 -10.70 0.02
C LEU A 28 1.71 -10.87 -1.05
N LEU A 29 1.63 -9.94 -2.01
CA LEU A 29 0.65 -10.00 -3.09
C LEU A 29 0.87 -11.26 -3.94
N ALA A 30 2.10 -11.52 -4.38
CA ALA A 30 2.42 -12.69 -5.19
C ALA A 30 2.16 -14.02 -4.48
N THR A 31 2.38 -14.10 -3.17
CA THR A 31 2.13 -15.35 -2.40
C THR A 31 0.66 -15.53 -2.05
N THR A 32 -0.08 -14.44 -1.84
CA THR A 32 -1.48 -14.50 -1.39
C THR A 32 -2.47 -14.57 -2.54
N LEU A 33 -2.18 -13.89 -3.66
CA LEU A 33 -3.12 -13.74 -4.77
C LEU A 33 -2.84 -14.67 -5.95
N ARG A 34 -1.66 -15.30 -6.02
CA ARG A 34 -1.33 -16.24 -7.09
C ARG A 34 -2.33 -17.39 -7.12
N GLY A 35 -2.94 -17.57 -8.30
CA GLY A 35 -3.95 -18.62 -8.53
C GLY A 35 -5.33 -18.33 -7.92
N VAL A 36 -5.50 -17.20 -7.24
CA VAL A 36 -6.82 -16.79 -6.73
C VAL A 36 -7.69 -16.29 -7.88
N THR A 37 -8.88 -16.87 -8.01
CA THR A 37 -9.92 -16.41 -8.93
C THR A 37 -10.91 -15.50 -8.22
N TYR A 38 -11.44 -14.50 -8.93
CA TYR A 38 -12.46 -13.62 -8.38
C TYR A 38 -13.76 -14.41 -8.16
N ASP A 39 -14.26 -14.42 -6.93
CA ASP A 39 -15.45 -15.21 -6.56
C ASP A 39 -16.72 -14.35 -6.60
N HIS A 40 -17.52 -14.55 -7.64
CA HIS A 40 -18.81 -13.87 -7.81
C HIS A 40 -19.92 -14.44 -6.93
N MET A 41 -19.80 -15.69 -6.48
CA MET A 41 -20.80 -16.36 -5.64
C MET A 41 -20.63 -15.98 -4.17
N ASN A 42 -19.41 -15.60 -3.77
CA ASN A 42 -19.08 -15.21 -2.42
C ASN A 42 -18.36 -13.84 -2.37
N PRO A 43 -19.10 -12.72 -2.48
CA PRO A 43 -18.49 -11.38 -2.42
C PRO A 43 -17.81 -11.09 -1.08
N SER A 44 -18.24 -11.74 0.02
CA SER A 44 -17.56 -11.65 1.31
C SER A 44 -16.14 -12.20 1.28
N HIS A 45 -15.88 -13.24 0.47
CA HIS A 45 -14.52 -13.80 0.33
C HIS A 45 -13.53 -12.74 -0.19
N MET A 46 -13.90 -11.98 -1.21
CA MET A 46 -13.04 -10.90 -1.75
C MET A 46 -12.84 -9.76 -0.74
N LYS A 47 -13.89 -9.41 0.02
CA LYS A 47 -13.82 -8.40 1.08
C LYS A 47 -12.89 -8.84 2.21
N ASP A 48 -12.98 -10.10 2.64
CA ASP A 48 -12.14 -10.66 3.70
C ASP A 48 -10.69 -10.79 3.24
N LEU A 49 -10.45 -11.15 1.98
CA LEU A 49 -9.12 -11.19 1.38
C LEU A 49 -8.48 -9.78 1.34
N SER A 50 -9.23 -8.76 0.90
CA SER A 50 -8.79 -7.37 0.91
C SER A 50 -8.50 -6.86 2.33
N ARG A 51 -9.37 -7.17 3.29
CA ARG A 51 -9.15 -6.83 4.71
C ARG A 51 -7.89 -7.50 5.25
N GLY A 52 -7.72 -8.79 5.04
CA GLY A 52 -6.56 -9.56 5.50
C GLY A 52 -5.24 -9.07 4.92
N LEU A 53 -5.19 -8.69 3.63
CA LEU A 53 -4.02 -8.04 3.03
C LEU A 53 -3.71 -6.71 3.73
N SER A 54 -4.74 -5.89 3.95
CA SER A 54 -4.59 -4.56 4.58
C SER A 54 -4.09 -4.68 6.03
N GLU A 55 -4.57 -5.66 6.79
CA GLU A 55 -4.13 -5.94 8.16
C GLU A 55 -2.67 -6.42 8.21
N LYS A 56 -2.27 -7.31 7.28
CA LYS A 56 -0.88 -7.76 7.16
C LYS A 56 0.07 -6.61 6.82
N ILE A 57 -0.32 -5.74 5.87
CA ILE A 57 0.46 -4.53 5.51
C ILE A 57 0.57 -3.60 6.73
N LYS A 58 -0.54 -3.32 7.42
CA LYS A 58 -0.53 -2.50 8.65
C LYS A 58 0.45 -3.04 9.69
N SER A 59 0.42 -4.36 9.90
CA SER A 59 1.27 -5.02 10.88
C SER A 59 2.75 -4.89 10.51
N GLN A 60 3.08 -5.01 9.22
CA GLN A 60 4.44 -4.81 8.71
C GLN A 60 4.90 -3.35 8.85
N MET A 61 4.02 -2.37 8.59
CA MET A 61 4.34 -0.94 8.79
C MET A 61 4.66 -0.64 10.26
N LEU A 62 3.86 -1.18 11.18
CA LEU A 62 4.08 -1.05 12.62
C LEU A 62 5.35 -1.78 13.08
N ALA A 63 5.68 -2.93 12.48
CA ALA A 63 6.92 -3.65 12.79
C ALA A 63 8.17 -2.89 12.33
N LEU A 64 8.12 -2.27 11.15
CA LEU A 64 9.21 -1.44 10.63
C LEU A 64 9.39 -0.15 11.42
N HIS A 65 8.29 0.51 11.80
CA HIS A 65 8.33 1.71 12.60
C HIS A 65 7.08 1.85 13.48
N PRO A 66 7.13 1.50 14.78
CA PRO A 66 5.92 1.44 15.62
C PRO A 66 5.35 2.80 16.01
N HIS A 67 6.17 3.86 15.98
CA HIS A 67 5.80 5.21 16.43
C HIS A 67 6.04 6.26 15.33
N SER A 68 5.82 7.54 15.61
CA SER A 68 6.21 8.68 14.74
C SER A 68 5.54 8.86 13.38
N PHE A 69 4.83 7.85 12.86
CA PHE A 69 4.09 7.95 11.59
C PHE A 69 2.60 7.64 11.77
N LYS A 70 1.78 8.20 10.89
CA LYS A 70 0.38 7.81 10.71
C LYS A 70 0.27 6.95 9.46
N TYR A 71 -0.48 5.86 9.54
CA TYR A 71 -0.57 4.88 8.46
C TYR A 71 -1.95 4.91 7.82
N ILE A 72 -1.97 5.07 6.49
CA ILE A 72 -3.17 4.96 5.65
C ILE A 72 -2.92 3.84 4.65
N ILE A 73 -3.87 2.91 4.57
CA ILE A 73 -3.80 1.77 3.65
C ILE A 73 -5.08 1.77 2.84
N THR A 74 -4.91 1.73 1.52
CA THR A 74 -6.00 1.52 0.57
C THR A 74 -5.66 0.27 -0.23
N SER A 75 -6.63 -0.62 -0.39
CA SER A 75 -6.50 -1.80 -1.23
C SER A 75 -7.73 -1.95 -2.09
N THR A 76 -7.54 -2.44 -3.31
CA THR A 76 -8.62 -2.68 -4.25
C THR A 76 -8.33 -3.98 -4.97
N LEU A 77 -9.31 -4.88 -4.98
CA LEU A 77 -9.28 -6.12 -5.76
C LEU A 77 -10.34 -6.02 -6.83
N THR A 78 -9.95 -6.23 -8.07
CA THR A 78 -10.86 -6.19 -9.22
C THR A 78 -10.61 -7.39 -10.12
N GLU A 79 -11.67 -7.86 -10.77
CA GLU A 79 -11.55 -8.85 -11.83
C GLU A 79 -11.11 -8.18 -13.14
N ASN A 80 -10.06 -8.69 -13.76
CA ASN A 80 -9.63 -8.20 -15.06
C ASN A 80 -10.52 -8.78 -16.17
N LYS A 81 -11.49 -7.99 -16.65
CA LYS A 81 -12.31 -8.32 -17.83
C LYS A 81 -11.80 -7.65 -19.11
N SER A 82 -10.48 -7.55 -19.28
CA SER A 82 -9.83 -6.76 -20.35
C SER A 82 -10.21 -5.27 -20.28
N GLN A 83 -10.45 -4.77 -19.06
CA GLN A 83 -10.81 -3.38 -18.81
C GLN A 83 -9.55 -2.58 -18.43
N ALA A 84 -9.50 -1.33 -18.84
CA ALA A 84 -8.52 -0.39 -18.31
C ALA A 84 -8.99 0.14 -16.96
N GLY A 85 -8.13 0.10 -15.95
CA GLY A 85 -8.34 0.74 -14.66
C GLY A 85 -7.36 1.89 -14.48
N ARG A 86 -7.80 2.96 -13.80
CA ARG A 86 -6.94 4.07 -13.37
C ARG A 86 -7.14 4.31 -11.89
N GLY A 87 -6.06 4.21 -11.11
CA GLY A 87 -6.05 4.44 -9.68
C GLY A 87 -4.90 5.38 -9.34
N ASP A 88 -5.19 6.67 -9.26
CA ASP A 88 -4.24 7.70 -8.84
C ASP A 88 -4.67 8.27 -7.49
N LEU A 89 -3.68 8.68 -6.69
CA LEU A 89 -3.90 9.37 -5.43
C LEU A 89 -2.90 10.53 -5.34
N VAL A 90 -3.42 11.72 -5.10
CA VAL A 90 -2.62 12.94 -4.93
C VAL A 90 -2.70 13.36 -3.47
N CYS A 91 -1.57 13.80 -2.93
CA CYS A 91 -1.44 14.10 -1.52
C CYS A 91 -0.54 15.31 -1.29
N HIS A 92 -0.98 16.20 -0.40
CA HIS A 92 -0.21 17.36 0.05
C HIS A 92 0.43 17.00 1.39
N TRP A 93 1.63 16.43 1.33
CA TRP A 93 2.33 15.88 2.48
C TRP A 93 3.60 16.67 2.79
N GLU A 94 4.10 16.57 4.03
CA GLU A 94 5.36 17.19 4.45
C GLU A 94 6.56 16.36 3.97
N GLY A 95 7.77 16.92 4.03
CA GLY A 95 8.96 16.37 3.36
C GLY A 95 9.41 14.96 3.75
N THR A 96 8.91 14.37 4.85
CA THR A 96 9.26 12.99 5.28
C THR A 96 8.16 11.97 5.06
N ASP A 97 7.01 12.39 4.53
CA ASP A 97 5.91 11.49 4.24
C ASP A 97 6.17 10.72 2.94
N VAL A 98 5.76 9.45 2.88
CA VAL A 98 6.09 8.56 1.76
C VAL A 98 4.89 7.74 1.31
N ALA A 99 4.63 7.73 0.00
CA ALA A 99 3.60 6.90 -0.61
C ALA A 99 4.24 5.65 -1.23
N VAL A 100 3.69 4.49 -0.91
CA VAL A 100 4.08 3.21 -1.52
C VAL A 100 2.88 2.64 -2.25
N GLN A 101 3.03 2.44 -3.55
CA GLN A 101 2.02 1.83 -4.42
C GLN A 101 2.61 0.56 -5.02
N GLU A 102 1.84 -0.53 -4.96
CA GLU A 102 2.18 -1.80 -5.56
C GLU A 102 0.95 -2.43 -6.20
N MET A 103 1.16 -3.13 -7.31
CA MET A 103 0.11 -3.74 -8.11
C MET A 103 0.50 -5.18 -8.42
N PHE A 104 -0.50 -6.07 -8.41
CA PHE A 104 -0.35 -7.46 -8.80
C PHE A 104 -1.52 -7.85 -9.69
N SER A 105 -1.23 -8.59 -10.76
CA SER A 105 -2.22 -9.22 -11.62
C SER A 105 -1.86 -10.68 -11.79
N ASN A 106 -2.85 -11.56 -11.65
CA ASN A 106 -2.67 -12.95 -12.10
C ASN A 106 -2.55 -12.96 -13.63
N GLU A 107 -1.56 -13.68 -14.14
CA GLU A 107 -1.55 -14.09 -15.54
C GLU A 107 -2.67 -15.12 -15.69
N LEU A 108 -3.74 -14.74 -16.39
CA LEU A 108 -4.63 -15.75 -16.97
C LEU A 108 -3.82 -16.40 -18.09
N GLU A 109 -3.53 -17.70 -17.98
CA GLU A 109 -3.21 -18.51 -19.16
C GLU A 109 -4.28 -18.22 -20.21
N ARG A 110 -3.88 -17.52 -21.28
CA ARG A 110 -4.71 -17.32 -22.45
C ARG A 110 -3.93 -17.88 -23.63
N TRP A 111 -4.56 -18.86 -24.28
CA TRP A 111 -4.23 -19.54 -25.54
C TRP A 111 -3.40 -20.84 -25.43
N GLY A 112 -4.13 -21.94 -25.22
CA GLY A 112 -3.92 -23.21 -25.93
C GLY A 112 -5.17 -23.50 -26.75
#